data_AF-A0A1B7TCY7-F1
#
_entry.id   AF-A0A1B7TCY7-F1
#
_cell.length_a   1.000
_cell.length_b   1.000
_cell.length_c   1.000
_cell.angle_alpha   90.00
_cell.angle_beta   90.00
_cell.angle_gamma   90.00
#
_symmetry.space_group_name_H-M   'P 1'
#
loop_
_entity.id
_entity.type
_entity.pdbx_description
1 polymer ?
#
loop_
_entity_poly.entity_id
_entity_poly.type
_entity_poly.pdbx_seq_one_letter_code
_entity_poly.pdbx_strand_id
1 'polypeptide(L)'
;MISPTEYIKKQSEKQMETEFYGKKIYMPDEKYFSEYIECIQIDKKNAAQIFDEKENLKEQISTVICNAMITRRDDWLIKTKKRFAFGNFTKSISSVIKCLAQLCTVAKALSLYSEKFNAFIEKIVLAVYQCRFVNIWSLIALVIFYYEIIYRKLKKTRVKYAYEVCDEDIKEYCDSRGESIFDRHFFLKSDSNSSNTNNDFKIQIFKDKLSNQVNSVSIVKPLIESDDKVVMSIRFMGTLAENTLMYTILDKMINNIIFDFEILKEEYVNKSVELEFISRDYDDDLLEFLTECQGFEREEQVSHSYKFLKGFNKLRYVKKE
;
A
#
# COMPACT_ATOMS: atom_id res chain seq x y z
N MET A 1 34.31 -13.94 15.47
CA MET A 1 33.25 -14.07 14.45
C MET A 1 31.93 -13.95 15.18
N ILE A 2 31.12 -12.96 14.82
CA ILE A 2 29.74 -12.82 15.33
C ILE A 2 28.92 -13.89 14.60
N SER A 3 28.04 -14.64 15.29
CA SER A 3 27.22 -15.62 14.59
C SER A 3 26.33 -14.90 13.56
N PRO A 4 25.95 -15.53 12.43
CA PRO A 4 25.00 -14.94 11.49
C PRO A 4 23.73 -14.42 12.19
N THR A 5 23.26 -15.16 13.20
CA THR A 5 22.12 -14.81 14.06
C THR A 5 22.36 -13.55 14.91
N GLU A 6 23.54 -13.39 15.51
CA GLU A 6 23.90 -12.17 16.26
C GLU A 6 24.13 -10.96 15.34
N TYR A 7 24.60 -11.18 14.12
CA TYR A 7 24.78 -10.13 13.11
C TYR A 7 23.43 -9.61 12.61
N ILE A 8 22.50 -10.51 12.30
CA ILE A 8 21.12 -10.20 11.90
C ILE A 8 20.38 -9.47 13.03
N LYS A 9 20.51 -9.95 14.28
CA LYS A 9 19.92 -9.29 15.45
C LYS A 9 20.46 -7.87 15.66
N LYS A 10 21.76 -7.65 15.44
CA LYS A 10 22.37 -6.31 15.45
C LYS A 10 21.91 -5.42 14.30
N GLN A 11 21.60 -5.99 13.13
CA GLN A 11 21.05 -5.23 12.02
C GLN A 11 19.59 -4.84 12.26
N SER A 12 18.76 -5.72 12.83
CA SER A 12 17.38 -5.39 13.21
C SER A 12 17.35 -4.31 14.30
N GLU A 13 18.28 -4.35 15.26
CA GLU A 13 18.45 -3.31 16.29
C GLU A 13 18.94 -1.98 15.70
N LYS A 14 19.73 -1.99 14.62
CA LYS A 14 20.18 -0.78 13.90
C LYS A 14 19.12 -0.18 12.97
N GLN A 15 18.25 -1.01 12.38
CA GLN A 15 17.13 -0.54 11.55
C GLN A 15 16.06 0.19 12.38
N MET A 16 16.06 0.06 13.71
CA MET A 16 15.20 0.84 14.59
C MET A 16 15.53 2.35 14.65
N GLU A 17 16.66 2.80 14.08
CA GLU A 17 17.06 4.22 14.04
C GLU A 17 16.67 4.96 12.75
N THR A 18 15.84 4.39 11.87
CA THR A 18 15.32 5.17 10.72
C THR A 18 14.33 6.23 11.18
N GLU A 19 14.76 7.50 11.15
CA GLU A 19 13.92 8.69 11.28
C GLU A 19 12.82 8.69 10.21
N PHE A 20 11.62 8.19 10.56
CA PHE A 20 10.46 8.30 9.67
C PHE A 20 9.47 9.39 10.11
N TYR A 21 8.98 10.06 9.07
CA TYR A 21 8.16 11.27 9.07
C TYR A 21 6.80 11.09 9.75
N GLY A 22 6.45 12.08 10.60
CA GLY A 22 5.08 12.28 11.08
C GLY A 22 4.95 12.14 12.60
N LYS A 23 5.11 13.26 13.31
CA LYS A 23 4.79 13.41 14.74
C LYS A 23 3.40 12.82 15.07
N LYS A 24 3.38 11.60 15.59
CA LYS A 24 2.94 11.25 16.95
C LYS A 24 2.86 9.72 17.08
N ILE A 25 3.84 9.19 17.82
CA ILE A 25 3.79 7.91 18.54
C ILE A 25 3.96 6.68 17.64
N TYR A 26 5.18 6.48 17.15
CA TYR A 26 5.80 5.15 17.06
C TYR A 26 5.96 4.62 18.49
N MET A 27 5.73 3.33 18.72
CA MET A 27 6.08 2.67 19.99
C MET A 27 7.42 1.95 19.81
N PRO A 28 8.57 2.64 19.99
CA PRO A 28 9.89 2.04 19.82
C PRO A 28 10.19 0.96 20.86
N ASP A 29 9.48 0.96 22.00
CA ASP A 29 9.80 0.07 23.11
C ASP A 29 9.16 -1.31 22.92
N GLU A 30 9.98 -2.27 22.51
CA GLU A 30 9.60 -3.68 22.37
C GLU A 30 8.99 -4.28 23.65
N LYS A 31 9.37 -3.76 24.82
CA LYS A 31 8.83 -4.23 26.09
C LYS A 31 7.36 -3.86 26.22
N TYR A 32 7.00 -2.62 25.92
CA TYR A 32 5.58 -2.22 25.89
C TYR A 32 4.84 -3.01 24.81
N PHE A 33 5.38 -3.11 23.59
CA PHE A 33 4.73 -3.90 22.53
C PHE A 33 4.45 -5.35 22.97
N SER A 34 5.44 -6.02 23.56
CA SER A 34 5.32 -7.41 24.01
C SER A 34 4.45 -7.56 25.26
N GLU A 35 4.30 -6.54 26.10
CA GLU A 35 3.37 -6.54 27.23
C GLU A 35 1.90 -6.50 26.79
N TYR A 36 1.60 -5.82 25.67
CA TYR A 36 0.23 -5.61 25.19
C TYR A 36 -0.17 -6.49 24.00
N ILE A 37 0.78 -6.97 23.20
CA ILE A 37 0.49 -7.70 21.97
C ILE A 37 1.09 -9.11 22.02
N GLU A 38 0.26 -10.12 21.77
CA GLU A 38 0.67 -11.52 21.57
C GLU A 38 0.81 -11.79 20.08
N CYS A 39 1.97 -12.33 19.66
CA CYS A 39 2.18 -12.83 18.30
C CYS A 39 2.05 -14.34 18.27
N ILE A 40 1.16 -14.87 17.43
CA ILE A 40 0.96 -16.31 17.22
C ILE A 40 1.36 -16.62 15.78
N GLN A 41 2.31 -17.53 15.63
CA GLN A 41 2.74 -18.05 14.33
C GLN A 41 2.07 -19.38 14.06
N ILE A 42 1.33 -19.47 12.96
CA ILE A 42 0.66 -20.67 12.50
C ILE A 42 1.32 -21.12 11.20
N ASP A 43 1.81 -22.34 11.20
CA ASP A 43 2.35 -23.02 10.05
C ASP A 43 1.63 -24.36 9.82
N LYS A 44 2.00 -25.08 8.77
CA LYS A 44 1.42 -26.37 8.46
C LYS A 44 1.57 -27.41 9.59
N LYS A 45 2.63 -27.34 10.40
CA LYS A 45 2.94 -28.33 11.44
C LYS A 45 2.05 -28.13 12.67
N ASN A 46 1.77 -26.88 13.04
CA ASN A 46 0.99 -26.56 14.23
C ASN A 46 -0.45 -26.10 13.96
N ALA A 47 -0.85 -25.92 12.69
CA ALA A 47 -2.16 -25.39 12.31
C ALA A 47 -3.34 -26.14 12.93
N ALA A 48 -3.37 -27.48 12.82
CA ALA A 48 -4.49 -28.27 13.36
C ALA A 48 -4.65 -28.02 14.87
N GLN A 49 -3.56 -28.16 15.61
CA GLN A 49 -3.55 -27.92 17.05
C GLN A 49 -4.04 -26.50 17.41
N ILE A 50 -3.48 -25.47 16.79
CA ILE A 50 -3.83 -24.08 17.13
C ILE A 50 -5.28 -23.75 16.76
N PHE A 51 -5.77 -24.24 15.62
CA PHE A 51 -7.15 -24.01 15.19
C PHE A 51 -8.17 -24.79 16.02
N ASP A 52 -7.79 -25.96 16.53
CA ASP A 52 -8.65 -26.79 17.38
C ASP A 52 -8.66 -26.28 18.84
N GLU A 53 -7.55 -25.71 19.32
CA GLU A 53 -7.42 -25.15 20.67
C GLU A 53 -8.10 -23.77 20.82
N LYS A 54 -8.09 -22.93 19.78
CA LYS A 54 -8.68 -21.59 19.83
C LYS A 54 -10.02 -21.55 19.08
N GLU A 55 -11.11 -21.61 19.85
CA GLU A 55 -12.48 -21.50 19.35
C GLU A 55 -12.64 -20.28 18.42
N ASN A 56 -13.21 -20.50 17.24
CA ASN A 56 -13.49 -19.49 16.21
C ASN A 56 -12.28 -18.70 15.68
N LEU A 57 -11.03 -19.15 15.87
CA LEU A 57 -9.84 -18.43 15.38
C LEU A 57 -9.88 -18.21 13.86
N LYS A 58 -10.36 -19.19 13.09
CA LYS A 58 -10.53 -19.08 11.63
C LYS A 58 -11.50 -17.96 11.24
N GLU A 59 -12.59 -17.81 11.99
CA GLU A 59 -13.57 -16.76 11.78
C GLU A 59 -13.02 -15.39 12.20
N GLN A 60 -12.25 -15.32 13.29
CA GLN A 60 -11.56 -14.10 13.71
C GLN A 60 -10.57 -13.61 12.65
N ILE A 61 -9.74 -14.51 12.10
CA ILE A 61 -8.82 -14.18 11.00
C ILE A 61 -9.59 -13.67 9.79
N SER A 62 -10.65 -14.38 9.39
CA SER A 62 -11.46 -14.00 8.23
C SER A 62 -12.12 -12.64 8.40
N THR A 63 -12.62 -12.35 9.61
CA THR A 63 -13.23 -11.07 9.98
C THR A 63 -12.21 -9.94 9.88
N VAL A 64 -10.99 -10.16 10.37
CA VAL A 64 -9.92 -9.15 10.31
C VAL A 64 -9.51 -8.85 8.87
N ILE A 65 -9.40 -9.87 8.03
CA ILE A 65 -9.11 -9.70 6.60
C ILE A 65 -10.19 -8.86 5.93
N CYS A 66 -11.46 -9.22 6.09
CA CYS A 66 -12.59 -8.48 5.52
C CYS A 66 -12.62 -7.03 6.02
N ASN A 67 -12.48 -6.82 7.33
CA ASN A 67 -12.51 -5.49 7.91
C ASN A 67 -11.34 -4.64 7.42
N ALA A 68 -10.14 -5.20 7.32
CA ALA A 68 -8.98 -4.47 6.80
C ALA A 68 -9.16 -4.10 5.31
N MET A 69 -9.74 -4.98 4.49
CA MET A 69 -10.12 -4.64 3.10
C MET A 69 -11.14 -3.50 3.04
N ILE A 70 -12.15 -3.52 3.93
CA ILE A 70 -13.16 -2.46 4.03
C ILE A 70 -12.54 -1.14 4.49
N THR A 71 -11.68 -1.17 5.52
CA THR A 71 -10.97 0.02 6.02
C THR A 71 -10.12 0.64 4.92
N ARG A 72 -9.36 -0.16 4.16
CA ARG A 72 -8.58 0.32 3.00
C ARG A 72 -9.45 1.00 1.96
N ARG A 73 -10.61 0.42 1.63
CA ARG A 73 -11.58 1.03 0.71
C ARG A 73 -12.04 2.38 1.23
N ASP A 74 -12.47 2.43 2.49
CA ASP A 74 -13.03 3.63 3.10
C ASP A 74 -11.98 4.74 3.19
N ASP A 75 -10.73 4.40 3.53
CA ASP A 75 -9.59 5.32 3.53
C ASP A 75 -9.28 5.86 2.14
N TRP A 76 -9.25 5.01 1.11
CA TRP A 76 -9.05 5.45 -0.26
C TRP A 76 -10.17 6.38 -0.74
N LEU A 77 -11.42 6.08 -0.36
CA LEU A 77 -12.57 6.94 -0.65
C LEU A 77 -12.47 8.28 0.07
N ILE A 78 -12.03 8.30 1.33
CA ILE A 78 -11.80 9.53 2.10
C ILE A 78 -10.67 10.34 1.47
N LYS A 79 -9.52 9.72 1.15
CA LYS A 79 -8.38 10.36 0.46
C LYS A 79 -8.83 10.94 -0.89
N THR A 80 -9.61 10.19 -1.67
CA THR A 80 -10.18 10.65 -2.95
C THR A 80 -11.12 11.83 -2.74
N LYS A 81 -12.06 11.76 -1.79
CA LYS A 81 -12.98 12.88 -1.46
C LYS A 81 -12.21 14.12 -1.02
N LYS A 82 -11.14 13.98 -0.23
CA LYS A 82 -10.23 15.07 0.18
C LYS A 82 -9.49 15.67 -1.01
N ARG A 83 -8.91 14.86 -1.91
CA ARG A 83 -8.28 15.35 -3.16
C ARG A 83 -9.26 16.17 -4.00
N PHE A 84 -10.53 15.74 -4.04
CA PHE A 84 -11.61 16.43 -4.72
C PHE A 84 -12.39 17.45 -3.85
N ALA A 85 -11.78 17.97 -2.78
CA ALA A 85 -12.38 19.01 -1.95
C ALA A 85 -12.25 20.40 -2.60
N PHE A 86 -13.28 21.24 -2.44
CA PHE A 86 -13.32 22.59 -3.01
C PHE A 86 -12.11 23.45 -2.60
N GLY A 87 -11.62 23.32 -1.37
CA GLY A 87 -10.42 24.02 -0.92
C GLY A 87 -9.14 23.63 -1.68
N ASN A 88 -9.04 22.40 -2.16
CA ASN A 88 -7.91 21.97 -3.00
C ASN A 88 -8.05 22.48 -4.43
N PHE A 89 -9.28 22.56 -4.94
CA PHE A 89 -9.57 23.20 -6.22
C PHE A 89 -9.14 24.68 -6.25
N THR A 90 -9.50 25.46 -5.22
CA THR A 90 -9.12 26.88 -5.15
C THR A 90 -7.61 27.07 -4.98
N LYS A 91 -6.93 26.19 -4.22
CA LYS A 91 -5.46 26.17 -4.12
C LYS A 91 -4.79 25.91 -5.47
N SER A 92 -5.26 24.93 -6.24
CA SER A 92 -4.73 24.64 -7.57
C SER A 92 -4.89 25.82 -8.52
N ILE A 93 -6.05 26.49 -8.51
CA ILE A 93 -6.28 27.69 -9.32
C ILE A 93 -5.36 28.84 -8.89
N SER A 94 -5.24 29.08 -7.59
CA SER A 94 -4.32 30.11 -7.06
C SER A 94 -2.87 29.85 -7.48
N SER A 95 -2.43 28.58 -7.46
CA SER A 95 -1.11 28.18 -7.91
C SER A 95 -0.88 28.49 -9.41
N VAL A 96 -1.85 28.15 -10.26
CA VAL A 96 -1.81 28.46 -11.70
C VAL A 96 -1.73 29.98 -11.94
N ILE A 97 -2.55 30.76 -11.23
CA ILE A 97 -2.53 32.23 -11.33
C ILE A 97 -1.16 32.79 -10.92
N LYS A 98 -0.57 32.28 -9.83
CA LYS A 98 0.78 32.68 -9.38
C LYS A 98 1.86 32.34 -10.40
N CYS A 99 1.82 31.14 -10.98
CA CYS A 99 2.76 30.70 -12.01
C CYS A 99 2.67 31.60 -13.25
N LEU A 100 1.46 31.91 -13.72
CA LEU A 100 1.25 32.83 -14.84
C LEU A 100 1.79 34.24 -14.54
N ALA A 101 1.56 34.75 -13.32
CA ALA A 101 2.10 36.05 -12.92
C ALA A 101 3.64 36.06 -12.93
N GLN A 102 4.29 34.99 -12.46
CA GLN A 102 5.76 34.86 -12.48
C GLN A 102 6.31 34.79 -13.91
N LEU A 103 5.69 34.01 -14.80
CA LEU A 103 6.07 33.93 -16.21
C LEU A 103 5.99 35.31 -16.89
N CYS A 104 4.93 36.08 -16.62
CA CYS A 104 4.81 37.45 -17.11
C CYS A 104 5.93 38.37 -16.59
N THR A 105 6.32 38.25 -15.32
CA THR A 105 7.42 39.03 -14.74
C THR A 105 8.77 38.67 -15.37
N VAL A 106 9.06 37.38 -15.56
CA VAL A 106 10.29 36.92 -16.23
C VAL A 106 10.33 37.40 -17.67
N ALA A 107 9.22 37.27 -18.40
CA ALA A 107 9.11 37.74 -19.78
C ALA A 107 9.36 39.25 -19.88
N LYS A 108 8.85 40.05 -18.93
CA LYS A 108 9.11 41.49 -18.81
C LYS A 108 10.55 41.82 -18.43
N ALA A 109 11.19 41.03 -17.57
CA ALA A 109 12.60 41.22 -17.23
C ALA A 109 13.52 40.92 -18.43
N LEU A 110 13.24 39.86 -19.18
CA LEU A 110 13.96 39.51 -20.42
C LEU A 110 13.76 40.56 -21.52
N SER A 111 12.65 41.29 -21.49
CA SER A 111 12.35 42.32 -22.49
C SER A 111 13.18 43.58 -22.40
N LEU A 112 13.82 43.81 -21.26
CA LEU A 112 14.74 44.94 -21.06
C LEU A 112 16.06 44.78 -21.83
N TYR A 113 16.37 43.60 -22.36
CA TYR A 113 17.65 43.31 -23.05
C TYR A 113 17.62 43.60 -24.57
N SER A 114 16.46 43.88 -25.16
CA SER A 114 16.33 44.16 -26.60
C SER A 114 15.13 45.06 -26.87
N GLU A 115 15.31 46.22 -27.49
CA GLU A 115 14.22 47.17 -27.79
C GLU A 115 13.09 46.55 -28.64
N LYS A 116 13.44 45.69 -29.61
CA LYS A 116 12.45 44.97 -30.44
C LYS A 116 11.65 43.95 -29.62
N PHE A 117 12.30 43.28 -28.68
CA PHE A 117 11.64 42.33 -27.77
C PHE A 117 10.84 43.07 -26.69
N ASN A 118 11.28 44.26 -26.27
CA ASN A 118 10.58 45.13 -25.34
C ASN A 118 9.23 45.60 -25.89
N ALA A 119 9.20 46.11 -27.13
CA ALA A 119 7.96 46.53 -27.77
C ALA A 119 6.97 45.37 -28.00
N PHE A 120 7.47 44.15 -28.25
CA PHE A 120 6.65 42.94 -28.37
C PHE A 120 6.05 42.52 -27.03
N ILE A 121 6.87 42.46 -25.98
CA ILE A 121 6.43 42.06 -24.62
C ILE A 121 5.52 43.11 -24.02
N GLU A 122 5.78 44.41 -24.23
CA GLU A 122 4.94 45.49 -23.73
C GLU A 122 3.54 45.44 -24.36
N LYS A 123 3.43 45.12 -25.67
CA LYS A 123 2.14 44.84 -26.33
C LYS A 123 1.43 43.61 -25.75
N ILE A 124 2.15 42.52 -25.45
CA ILE A 124 1.57 41.33 -24.82
C ILE A 124 1.08 41.66 -23.40
N VAL A 125 1.87 42.38 -22.60
CA VAL A 125 1.52 42.76 -21.23
C VAL A 125 0.33 43.72 -21.22
N LEU A 126 0.29 44.72 -22.11
CA LEU A 126 -0.86 45.62 -22.28
C LEU A 126 -2.11 44.87 -22.74
N ALA A 127 -2.00 43.94 -23.68
CA ALA A 127 -3.11 43.11 -24.14
C ALA A 127 -3.66 42.23 -23.00
N VAL A 128 -2.78 41.63 -22.19
CA VAL A 128 -3.16 40.87 -20.99
C VAL A 128 -3.82 41.77 -19.95
N TYR A 129 -3.32 42.99 -19.75
CA TYR A 129 -3.86 43.95 -18.77
C TYR A 129 -5.21 44.54 -19.19
N GLN A 130 -5.39 44.89 -20.47
CA GLN A 130 -6.66 45.34 -21.04
C GLN A 130 -7.71 44.21 -21.03
N CYS A 131 -7.28 42.96 -21.21
CA CYS A 131 -8.15 41.81 -21.00
C CYS A 131 -8.62 41.67 -19.54
N ARG A 132 -7.94 42.24 -18.52
CA ARG A 132 -8.29 42.00 -17.10
C ARG A 132 -9.65 42.54 -16.67
N PHE A 133 -10.15 43.67 -17.17
CA PHE A 133 -11.36 44.28 -16.58
C PHE A 133 -12.69 43.72 -17.10
N VAL A 134 -12.77 43.35 -18.39
CA VAL A 134 -13.98 42.74 -18.97
C VAL A 134 -13.97 41.21 -18.85
N ASN A 135 -12.78 40.58 -18.72
CA ASN A 135 -12.67 39.13 -18.60
C ASN A 135 -12.59 38.56 -17.19
N ILE A 136 -12.64 39.35 -16.10
CA ILE A 136 -12.74 38.75 -14.76
C ILE A 136 -14.03 37.93 -14.62
N TRP A 137 -15.15 38.43 -15.14
CA TRP A 137 -16.42 37.69 -15.10
C TRP A 137 -16.41 36.45 -16.00
N SER A 138 -15.82 36.53 -17.20
CA SER A 138 -15.67 35.37 -18.09
C SER A 138 -14.70 34.34 -17.52
N LEU A 139 -13.65 34.77 -16.81
CA LEU A 139 -12.70 33.90 -16.13
C LEU A 139 -13.31 33.24 -14.88
N ILE A 140 -14.12 33.97 -14.10
CA ILE A 140 -14.93 33.41 -13.01
C ILE A 140 -15.91 32.38 -13.57
N ALA A 141 -16.61 32.69 -14.67
CA ALA A 141 -17.53 31.76 -15.32
C ALA A 141 -16.81 30.50 -15.84
N LEU A 142 -15.63 30.65 -16.45
CA LEU A 142 -14.77 29.53 -16.86
C LEU A 142 -14.32 28.67 -15.68
N VAL A 143 -13.95 29.29 -14.56
CA VAL A 143 -13.58 28.57 -13.33
C VAL A 143 -14.77 27.80 -12.76
N ILE A 144 -15.95 28.40 -12.72
CA ILE A 144 -17.19 27.73 -12.28
C ILE A 144 -17.55 26.58 -13.23
N PHE A 145 -17.46 26.79 -14.55
CA PHE A 145 -17.72 25.76 -15.55
C PHE A 145 -16.72 24.60 -15.43
N TYR A 146 -15.44 24.90 -15.27
CA TYR A 146 -14.38 23.91 -15.06
C TYR A 146 -14.61 23.11 -13.76
N TYR A 147 -15.05 23.78 -12.68
CA TYR A 147 -15.42 23.11 -11.43
C TYR A 147 -16.65 22.20 -11.59
N GLU A 148 -17.75 22.75 -12.10
CA GLU A 148 -19.05 22.06 -12.14
C GLU A 148 -19.05 20.91 -13.14
N ILE A 149 -18.37 21.04 -14.28
CA ILE A 149 -18.45 20.04 -15.33
C ILE A 149 -17.25 19.11 -15.32
N ILE A 150 -16.02 19.64 -15.30
CA ILE A 150 -14.83 18.78 -15.40
C ILE A 150 -14.51 18.18 -14.03
N TYR A 151 -14.39 19.01 -13.00
CA TYR A 151 -13.95 18.54 -11.69
C TYR A 151 -14.99 17.65 -10.99
N ARG A 152 -16.28 18.01 -10.98
CA ARG A 152 -17.33 17.13 -10.41
C ARG A 152 -17.51 15.83 -11.19
N LYS A 153 -17.44 15.86 -12.52
CA LYS A 153 -17.53 14.64 -13.35
C LYS A 153 -16.35 13.71 -13.07
N LEU A 154 -15.13 14.23 -13.07
CA LEU A 154 -13.92 13.48 -12.70
C LEU A 154 -14.03 12.90 -11.28
N LYS A 155 -14.51 13.69 -10.31
CA LYS A 155 -14.77 13.22 -8.95
C LYS A 155 -15.74 12.03 -8.94
N LYS A 156 -16.88 12.15 -9.62
CA LYS A 156 -17.89 11.09 -9.69
C LYS A 156 -17.32 9.81 -10.31
N THR A 157 -16.59 9.94 -11.41
CA THR A 157 -15.93 8.80 -12.08
C THR A 157 -14.88 8.16 -11.17
N ARG A 158 -14.01 8.94 -10.53
CA ARG A 158 -12.97 8.42 -9.62
C ARG A 158 -13.54 7.73 -8.39
N VAL A 159 -14.58 8.31 -7.77
CA VAL A 159 -15.26 7.68 -6.63
C VAL A 159 -15.94 6.38 -7.04
N LYS A 160 -16.67 6.36 -8.16
CA LYS A 160 -17.30 5.15 -8.67
C LYS A 160 -16.26 4.06 -8.94
N TYR A 161 -15.18 4.42 -9.63
CA TYR A 161 -14.06 3.52 -9.89
C TYR A 161 -13.46 2.97 -8.59
N ALA A 162 -13.30 3.80 -7.56
CA ALA A 162 -12.77 3.36 -6.27
C ALA A 162 -13.66 2.30 -5.60
N TYR A 163 -14.99 2.47 -5.67
CA TYR A 163 -15.93 1.45 -5.19
C TYR A 163 -15.83 0.16 -5.99
N GLU A 164 -15.88 0.23 -7.32
CA GLU A 164 -15.86 -0.95 -8.20
C GLU A 164 -14.61 -1.81 -7.95
N VAL A 165 -13.44 -1.19 -7.85
CA VAL A 165 -12.18 -1.90 -7.64
C VAL A 165 -12.11 -2.56 -6.26
N CYS A 166 -12.52 -1.88 -5.19
CA CYS A 166 -12.45 -2.47 -3.85
C CYS A 166 -13.51 -3.56 -3.64
N ASP A 167 -14.70 -3.37 -4.21
CA ASP A 167 -15.76 -4.37 -4.15
C ASP A 167 -15.37 -5.63 -4.94
N GLU A 168 -14.61 -5.49 -6.04
CA GLU A 168 -14.02 -6.63 -6.76
C GLU A 168 -13.09 -7.46 -5.88
N ASP A 169 -12.20 -6.86 -5.09
CA ASP A 169 -11.26 -7.60 -4.22
C ASP A 169 -11.99 -8.29 -3.06
N ILE A 170 -12.96 -7.61 -2.43
CA ILE A 170 -13.79 -8.20 -1.38
C ILE A 170 -14.61 -9.36 -1.95
N LYS A 171 -15.18 -9.17 -3.15
CA LYS A 171 -15.93 -10.21 -3.84
C LYS A 171 -15.02 -11.38 -4.23
N GLU A 172 -13.82 -11.14 -4.74
CA GLU A 172 -12.83 -12.16 -5.06
C GLU A 172 -12.54 -13.01 -3.81
N TYR A 173 -12.33 -12.37 -2.66
CA TYR A 173 -12.13 -13.07 -1.39
C TYR A 173 -13.37 -13.86 -0.94
N CYS A 174 -14.55 -13.24 -0.93
CA CYS A 174 -15.79 -13.87 -0.45
C CYS A 174 -16.29 -14.99 -1.37
N ASP A 175 -16.33 -14.77 -2.69
CA ASP A 175 -16.79 -15.74 -3.69
C ASP A 175 -15.85 -16.95 -3.73
N SER A 176 -14.54 -16.72 -3.55
CA SER A 176 -13.55 -17.78 -3.47
C SER A 176 -13.41 -18.38 -2.07
N ARG A 177 -14.22 -18.01 -1.09
CA ARG A 177 -14.12 -18.50 0.32
C ARG A 177 -12.70 -18.38 0.89
N GLY A 178 -12.01 -17.30 0.53
CA GLY A 178 -10.66 -17.00 0.97
C GLY A 178 -9.54 -17.67 0.16
N GLU A 179 -9.85 -18.41 -0.91
CA GLU A 179 -8.81 -19.04 -1.75
C GLU A 179 -7.84 -18.02 -2.36
N SER A 180 -8.28 -16.80 -2.64
CA SER A 180 -7.38 -15.74 -3.14
C SER A 180 -6.23 -15.39 -2.18
N ILE A 181 -6.42 -15.63 -0.88
CA ILE A 181 -5.44 -15.34 0.17
C ILE A 181 -4.79 -16.62 0.72
N PHE A 182 -5.57 -17.69 0.85
CA PHE A 182 -5.15 -18.91 1.52
C PHE A 182 -4.97 -20.13 0.59
N ASP A 183 -5.30 -20.01 -0.70
CA ASP A 183 -5.43 -21.10 -1.69
C ASP A 183 -6.56 -22.11 -1.41
N ARG A 184 -6.92 -22.90 -2.45
CA ARG A 184 -8.01 -23.91 -2.57
C ARG A 184 -8.19 -24.93 -1.42
N HIS A 185 -7.28 -24.98 -0.45
CA HIS A 185 -7.21 -26.09 0.49
C HIS A 185 -7.03 -25.69 1.95
N PHE A 186 -6.96 -24.39 2.28
CA PHE A 186 -6.65 -23.97 3.64
C PHE A 186 -7.82 -24.16 4.62
N PHE A 187 -9.03 -23.77 4.24
CA PHE A 187 -10.22 -23.95 5.09
C PHE A 187 -10.99 -25.25 4.81
N LEU A 188 -10.73 -25.91 3.68
CA LEU A 188 -11.54 -27.01 3.14
C LEU A 188 -11.06 -28.42 3.50
N LYS A 189 -10.07 -28.58 4.40
CA LYS A 189 -9.71 -29.91 4.89
C LYS A 189 -10.77 -30.43 5.88
N SER A 190 -11.86 -30.96 5.35
CA SER A 190 -12.56 -32.08 5.99
C SER A 190 -12.42 -33.38 5.19
N ASP A 191 -12.20 -33.36 3.87
CA ASP A 191 -12.01 -34.62 3.11
C ASP A 191 -11.22 -34.40 1.81
N SER A 192 -10.13 -35.16 1.63
CA SER A 192 -9.71 -35.83 0.37
C SER A 192 -8.20 -35.97 0.23
N ASN A 193 -7.81 -37.19 -0.10
CA ASN A 193 -6.49 -37.66 -0.51
C ASN A 193 -5.97 -36.89 -1.75
N SER A 194 -5.45 -35.68 -1.58
CA SER A 194 -4.62 -35.02 -2.61
C SER A 194 -3.20 -34.83 -2.08
N SER A 195 -2.33 -35.72 -2.53
CA SER A 195 -0.99 -35.97 -1.99
C SER A 195 0.12 -35.25 -2.74
N ASN A 196 -0.05 -34.00 -3.22
CA ASN A 196 1.08 -33.36 -3.94
C ASN A 196 1.13 -31.83 -4.03
N THR A 197 0.31 -31.06 -3.29
CA THR A 197 0.53 -29.61 -3.19
C THR A 197 1.24 -29.28 -1.89
N ASN A 198 2.53 -28.93 -1.97
CA ASN A 198 3.30 -28.31 -0.88
C ASN A 198 2.69 -26.93 -0.56
N ASN A 199 1.62 -26.94 0.23
CA ASN A 199 1.04 -25.76 0.83
C ASN A 199 1.77 -25.46 2.13
N ASP A 200 3.06 -25.13 2.01
CA ASP A 200 3.73 -24.47 3.11
C ASP A 200 3.16 -23.05 3.16
N PHE A 201 2.69 -22.66 4.33
CA PHE A 201 2.16 -21.33 4.60
C PHE A 201 2.60 -20.95 5.99
N LYS A 202 2.66 -19.65 6.24
CA LYS A 202 2.87 -19.06 7.55
C LYS A 202 1.88 -17.93 7.75
N ILE A 203 1.14 -17.99 8.85
CA ILE A 203 0.24 -16.93 9.28
C ILE A 203 0.81 -16.34 10.55
N GLN A 204 0.93 -15.03 10.59
CA GLN A 204 1.25 -14.30 11.81
C GLN A 204 0.00 -13.55 12.26
N ILE A 205 -0.37 -13.76 13.51
CA ILE A 205 -1.54 -13.15 14.13
C ILE A 205 -1.08 -12.32 15.31
N PHE A 206 -1.43 -11.04 15.33
CA PHE A 206 -1.18 -10.17 16.47
C PHE A 206 -2.50 -9.92 17.20
N LYS A 207 -2.55 -10.36 18.46
CA LYS A 207 -3.68 -10.21 19.36
C LYS A 207 -3.38 -9.20 20.44
N ASP A 208 -4.36 -8.37 20.78
CA ASP A 208 -4.30 -7.58 22.01
C ASP A 208 -4.49 -8.51 23.21
N LYS A 209 -3.54 -8.51 24.14
CA LYS A 209 -3.52 -9.38 25.33
C LYS A 209 -4.63 -9.05 26.33
N LEU A 210 -5.08 -7.79 26.39
CA LEU A 210 -6.12 -7.37 27.32
C LEU A 210 -7.51 -7.77 26.83
N SER A 211 -7.78 -7.54 25.54
CA SER A 211 -9.08 -7.84 24.94
C SER A 211 -9.16 -9.25 24.33
N ASN A 212 -8.02 -9.92 24.16
CA ASN A 212 -7.85 -11.17 23.41
C ASN A 212 -8.36 -11.07 21.95
N GLN A 213 -8.54 -9.86 21.43
CA GLN A 213 -9.03 -9.64 20.07
C GLN A 213 -7.88 -9.75 19.07
N VAL A 214 -8.16 -10.43 17.96
CA VAL A 214 -7.24 -10.45 16.82
C VAL A 214 -7.35 -9.10 16.12
N ASN A 215 -6.24 -8.38 16.07
CA ASN A 215 -6.20 -7.05 15.46
C ASN A 215 -5.52 -7.06 14.10
N SER A 216 -4.57 -7.97 13.89
CA SER A 216 -3.73 -7.93 12.69
C SER A 216 -3.33 -9.31 12.23
N VAL A 217 -3.26 -9.47 10.91
CA VAL A 217 -2.94 -10.73 10.26
C VAL A 217 -2.00 -10.48 9.09
N SER A 218 -0.95 -11.29 8.99
CA SER A 218 -0.16 -11.43 7.76
C SER A 218 -0.11 -12.90 7.33
N ILE A 219 -0.24 -13.15 6.04
CA ILE A 219 -0.27 -14.49 5.45
C ILE A 219 0.80 -14.55 4.38
N VAL A 220 1.75 -15.45 4.56
CA VAL A 220 2.88 -15.65 3.66
C VAL A 220 2.88 -17.08 3.18
N LYS A 221 3.14 -17.24 1.88
CA LYS A 221 3.30 -18.53 1.24
C LYS A 221 4.72 -18.66 0.67
N PRO A 222 5.52 -19.65 1.06
CA PRO A 222 6.91 -19.70 0.64
C PRO A 222 7.19 -20.09 -0.82
N LEU A 223 6.28 -20.72 -1.59
CA LEU A 223 6.76 -21.52 -2.74
C LEU A 223 5.91 -21.40 -4.02
N ILE A 224 6.38 -20.56 -4.96
CA ILE A 224 6.51 -21.01 -6.35
C ILE A 224 7.97 -21.35 -6.54
N GLU A 225 8.27 -22.66 -6.51
CA GLU A 225 9.59 -23.17 -6.83
C GLU A 225 9.62 -23.53 -8.32
N SER A 226 10.55 -22.91 -9.03
CA SER A 226 10.99 -23.34 -10.35
C SER A 226 12.43 -23.83 -10.25
N ASP A 227 12.93 -24.40 -11.35
CA ASP A 227 14.26 -25.02 -11.39
C ASP A 227 15.35 -24.05 -10.89
N ASP A 228 15.27 -22.76 -11.23
CA ASP A 228 16.29 -21.77 -10.92
C ASP A 228 15.88 -20.73 -9.85
N LYS A 229 14.64 -20.80 -9.34
CA LYS A 229 14.06 -19.70 -8.55
C LYS A 229 13.04 -20.15 -7.52
N VAL A 230 13.08 -19.54 -6.34
CA VAL A 230 12.12 -19.69 -5.24
C VAL A 230 11.44 -18.35 -4.98
N VAL A 231 10.11 -18.34 -4.93
CA VAL A 231 9.33 -17.11 -4.64
C VAL A 231 8.51 -17.26 -3.38
N MET A 232 8.87 -16.47 -2.36
CA MET A 232 8.08 -16.26 -1.16
C MET A 232 7.09 -15.10 -1.41
N SER A 233 5.79 -15.38 -1.30
CA SER A 233 4.74 -14.43 -1.63
C SER A 233 3.95 -14.03 -0.38
N ILE A 234 3.94 -12.75 -0.06
CA ILE A 234 3.05 -12.16 0.94
C ILE A 234 1.67 -12.04 0.30
N ARG A 235 0.73 -12.91 0.69
CA ARG A 235 -0.63 -12.97 0.12
C ARG A 235 -1.56 -11.93 0.72
N PHE A 236 -1.37 -11.63 2.00
CA PHE A 236 -2.13 -10.61 2.70
C PHE A 236 -1.32 -10.07 3.86
N MET A 237 -1.43 -8.77 4.09
CA MET A 237 -0.96 -8.10 5.29
C MET A 237 -1.97 -7.02 5.62
N GLY A 238 -2.42 -6.95 6.87
CA GLY A 238 -3.40 -5.96 7.29
C GLY A 238 -3.57 -5.89 8.79
N THR A 239 -3.99 -4.71 9.27
CA THR A 239 -4.22 -4.43 10.69
C THR A 239 -5.43 -3.52 10.86
N LEU A 240 -6.16 -3.74 11.94
CA LEU A 240 -7.25 -2.89 12.41
C LEU A 240 -6.80 -1.92 13.51
N ALA A 241 -5.50 -1.94 13.85
CA ALA A 241 -4.95 -1.07 14.87
C ALA A 241 -4.94 0.39 14.40
N GLU A 242 -5.11 1.32 15.34
CA GLU A 242 -5.00 2.74 15.06
C GLU A 242 -3.57 3.12 14.61
N ASN A 243 -3.44 4.23 13.88
CA ASN A 243 -2.22 4.66 13.19
C ASN A 243 -0.92 4.61 14.03
N THR A 244 -1.00 4.81 15.34
CA THR A 244 0.16 4.79 16.25
C THR A 244 0.74 3.38 16.44
N LEU A 245 -0.12 2.36 16.51
CA LEU A 245 0.27 0.97 16.69
C LEU A 245 0.39 0.24 15.34
N MET A 246 -0.34 0.71 14.32
CA MET A 246 -0.34 0.16 12.97
C MET A 246 1.08 -0.05 12.42
N TYR A 247 1.89 1.00 12.36
CA TYR A 247 3.24 0.89 11.78
C TYR A 247 4.16 -0.02 12.59
N THR A 248 4.06 0.00 13.92
CA THR A 248 4.82 -0.90 14.80
C THR A 248 4.46 -2.37 14.54
N ILE A 249 3.17 -2.67 14.33
CA ILE A 249 2.71 -4.02 14.00
C ILE A 249 3.16 -4.41 12.58
N LEU A 250 3.01 -3.53 11.59
CA LEU A 250 3.43 -3.78 10.21
C LEU A 250 4.95 -4.03 10.14
N ASP A 251 5.74 -3.29 10.91
CA ASP A 251 7.18 -3.47 11.03
C ASP A 251 7.55 -4.81 11.66
N LYS A 252 6.91 -5.18 12.79
CA LYS A 252 7.09 -6.51 13.39
C LYS A 252 6.71 -7.63 12.43
N MET A 253 5.61 -7.48 11.67
CA MET A 253 5.18 -8.45 10.67
C MET A 253 6.23 -8.62 9.57
N ILE A 254 6.65 -7.52 8.94
CA ILE A 254 7.57 -7.59 7.81
C ILE A 254 8.95 -8.07 8.25
N ASN A 255 9.43 -7.69 9.43
CA ASN A 255 10.72 -8.15 9.95
C ASN A 255 10.74 -9.67 10.18
N ASN A 256 9.64 -10.25 10.68
CA ASN A 256 9.52 -11.70 10.78
C ASN A 256 9.54 -12.37 9.41
N ILE A 257 8.91 -11.76 8.41
CA ILE A 257 8.89 -12.29 7.03
C ILE A 257 10.27 -12.19 6.40
N ILE A 258 10.98 -11.08 6.60
CA ILE A 258 12.35 -10.87 6.12
C ILE A 258 13.29 -11.90 6.77
N PHE A 259 13.14 -12.16 8.06
CA PHE A 259 13.93 -13.19 8.73
C PHE A 259 13.71 -14.58 8.11
N ASP A 260 12.45 -14.95 7.83
CA ASP A 260 12.15 -16.20 7.14
C ASP A 260 12.72 -16.22 5.71
N PHE A 261 12.69 -15.08 5.02
CA PHE A 261 13.27 -14.91 3.68
C PHE A 261 14.80 -15.09 3.68
N GLU A 262 15.51 -14.54 4.68
CA GLU A 262 16.96 -14.75 4.83
C GLU A 262 17.29 -16.22 5.11
N ILE A 263 16.51 -16.91 5.96
CA ILE A 263 16.67 -18.36 6.17
C ILE A 263 16.47 -19.11 4.86
N LEU A 264 15.47 -18.73 4.07
CA LEU A 264 15.18 -19.36 2.78
C LEU A 264 16.33 -19.19 1.79
N LYS A 265 17.01 -18.04 1.79
CA LYS A 265 18.24 -17.84 0.99
C LYS A 265 19.35 -18.79 1.40
N GLU A 266 19.57 -18.96 2.70
CA GLU A 266 20.59 -19.88 3.22
C GLU A 266 20.28 -21.34 2.87
N GLU A 267 19.00 -21.72 2.82
CA GLU A 267 18.56 -23.06 2.43
C GLU A 267 18.69 -23.31 0.91
N TYR A 268 18.44 -22.30 0.08
CA TYR A 268 18.41 -22.41 -1.38
C TYR A 268 19.55 -21.66 -2.09
N VAL A 269 20.81 -21.94 -1.70
CA VAL A 269 22.02 -21.27 -2.22
C VAL A 269 22.16 -21.31 -3.76
N ASN A 270 21.60 -22.32 -4.42
CA ASN A 270 21.70 -22.50 -5.87
C ASN A 270 20.56 -21.87 -6.68
N LYS A 271 19.62 -21.18 -6.03
CA LYS A 271 18.44 -20.59 -6.68
C LYS A 271 18.34 -19.11 -6.36
N SER A 272 17.76 -18.35 -7.28
CA SER A 272 17.36 -16.97 -6.98
C SER A 272 16.16 -17.00 -6.03
N VAL A 273 16.25 -16.32 -4.89
CA VAL A 273 15.15 -16.24 -3.92
C VAL A 273 14.54 -14.84 -3.98
N GLU A 274 13.23 -14.74 -4.22
CA GLU A 274 12.52 -13.47 -4.25
C GLU A 274 11.44 -13.42 -3.17
N LEU A 275 11.35 -12.28 -2.48
CA LEU A 275 10.21 -11.94 -1.64
C LEU A 275 9.31 -11.00 -2.42
N GLU A 276 8.08 -11.41 -2.69
CA GLU A 276 7.11 -10.62 -3.43
C GLU A 276 5.89 -10.24 -2.59
N PHE A 277 5.35 -9.06 -2.87
CA PHE A 277 4.06 -8.59 -2.41
C PHE A 277 3.25 -8.10 -3.61
N ILE A 278 2.03 -8.59 -3.76
CA ILE A 278 1.13 -8.19 -4.86
C ILE A 278 -0.02 -7.39 -4.26
N SER A 279 -0.08 -6.11 -4.57
CA SER A 279 -1.14 -5.21 -4.08
C SER A 279 -1.55 -4.19 -5.14
N ARG A 280 -2.66 -3.50 -4.91
CA ARG A 280 -3.15 -2.44 -5.80
C ARG A 280 -2.57 -1.09 -5.40
N ASP A 281 -2.42 -0.19 -6.37
CA ASP A 281 -1.92 1.19 -6.23
C ASP A 281 -2.70 2.09 -5.24
N TYR A 282 -3.75 1.61 -4.56
CA TYR A 282 -4.47 2.41 -3.58
C TYR A 282 -4.08 2.13 -2.12
N ASP A 283 -3.24 1.11 -1.88
CA ASP A 283 -2.73 0.77 -0.55
C ASP A 283 -1.53 1.66 -0.19
N ASP A 284 -1.67 2.98 -0.45
CA ASP A 284 -0.58 3.97 -0.46
C ASP A 284 0.31 3.84 0.79
N ASP A 285 -0.28 3.70 1.99
CA ASP A 285 0.47 3.72 3.26
C ASP A 285 1.28 2.41 3.47
N LEU A 286 0.73 1.25 3.12
CA LEU A 286 1.46 -0.02 3.20
C LEU A 286 2.52 -0.09 2.09
N LEU A 287 2.20 0.40 0.90
CA LEU A 287 3.12 0.39 -0.23
C LEU A 287 4.30 1.33 0.01
N GLU A 288 4.05 2.55 0.48
CA GLU A 288 5.08 3.51 0.89
C GLU A 288 5.97 2.91 1.97
N PHE A 289 5.38 2.26 3.00
CA PHE A 289 6.14 1.54 4.02
C PHE A 289 7.03 0.43 3.42
N LEU A 290 6.50 -0.39 2.52
CA LEU A 290 7.27 -1.48 1.91
C LEU A 290 8.39 -0.96 1.00
N THR A 291 8.13 0.06 0.18
CA THR A 291 9.12 0.59 -0.77
C THR A 291 10.17 1.47 -0.11
N GLU A 292 9.76 2.37 0.78
CA GLU A 292 10.66 3.37 1.36
C GLU A 292 11.38 2.85 2.61
N CYS A 293 10.75 1.98 3.40
CA CYS A 293 11.34 1.48 4.65
C CYS A 293 11.97 0.09 4.52
N GLN A 294 11.42 -0.77 3.65
CA GLN A 294 11.78 -2.20 3.62
C GLN A 294 12.55 -2.62 2.36
N GLY A 295 12.80 -1.67 1.44
CA GLY A 295 13.62 -1.88 0.25
C GLY A 295 12.95 -2.75 -0.81
N PHE A 296 11.61 -2.77 -0.88
CA PHE A 296 10.91 -3.38 -1.99
C PHE A 296 10.98 -2.48 -3.23
N GLU A 297 11.23 -3.07 -4.39
CA GLU A 297 11.20 -2.39 -5.68
C GLU A 297 9.89 -2.69 -6.41
N ARG A 298 9.29 -1.66 -7.02
CA ARG A 298 8.10 -1.80 -7.85
C ARG A 298 8.49 -2.36 -9.21
N GLU A 299 7.96 -3.53 -9.55
CA GLU A 299 7.99 -4.07 -10.91
C GLU A 299 6.66 -3.79 -11.61
N GLU A 300 6.69 -3.05 -12.72
CA GLU A 300 5.52 -2.94 -13.59
C GLU A 300 5.16 -4.32 -14.13
N GLN A 301 3.89 -4.69 -13.97
CA GLN A 301 3.40 -6.07 -14.03
C GLN A 301 3.85 -6.85 -15.28
N VAL A 302 4.48 -8.02 -15.08
CA VAL A 302 4.47 -9.13 -16.05
C VAL A 302 3.03 -9.66 -16.12
N SER A 303 2.21 -9.04 -16.95
CA SER A 303 1.02 -9.74 -17.43
C SER A 303 1.52 -11.01 -18.13
N HIS A 304 1.10 -12.21 -17.70
CA HIS A 304 0.77 -13.37 -18.57
C HIS A 304 0.74 -14.77 -17.90
N SER A 305 0.92 -14.96 -16.59
CA SER A 305 1.01 -16.33 -16.03
C SER A 305 -0.08 -16.82 -15.05
N TYR A 306 -1.16 -16.07 -14.79
CA TYR A 306 -2.33 -16.66 -14.09
C TYR A 306 -3.66 -16.17 -14.70
N LYS A 307 -4.19 -16.96 -15.64
CA LYS A 307 -5.49 -16.79 -16.32
C LYS A 307 -6.72 -16.88 -15.40
N PHE A 308 -6.57 -16.87 -14.08
CA PHE A 308 -7.70 -17.05 -13.14
C PHE A 308 -8.05 -15.82 -12.29
N LEU A 309 -7.35 -14.70 -12.42
CA LEU A 309 -7.74 -13.44 -11.79
C LEU A 309 -8.12 -12.42 -12.87
N LYS A 310 -9.41 -12.35 -13.20
CA LYS A 310 -9.97 -11.19 -13.91
C LYS A 310 -9.98 -10.00 -12.94
N GLY A 311 -8.88 -9.27 -12.87
CA GLY A 311 -8.77 -8.03 -12.09
C GLY A 311 -7.58 -7.22 -12.59
N PHE A 312 -7.86 -6.12 -13.29
CA PHE A 312 -6.83 -5.20 -13.81
C PHE A 312 -6.03 -4.53 -12.69
N ASN A 313 -4.73 -4.26 -12.93
CA ASN A 313 -3.82 -3.37 -12.19
C ASN A 313 -3.47 -3.76 -10.73
N LYS A 314 -3.11 -5.01 -10.47
CA LYS A 314 -2.29 -5.35 -9.28
C LYS A 314 -0.82 -5.18 -9.66
N LEU A 315 -0.04 -4.51 -8.82
CA LEU A 315 1.39 -4.31 -9.00
C LEU A 315 2.17 -5.32 -8.19
N ARG A 316 3.34 -5.67 -8.71
CA ARG A 316 4.27 -6.57 -8.05
C ARG A 316 5.36 -5.72 -7.40
N TYR A 317 5.58 -5.94 -6.12
CA TYR A 317 6.66 -5.36 -5.35
C TYR A 317 7.59 -6.50 -4.98
N VAL A 318 8.88 -6.38 -5.29
CA VAL A 318 9.84 -7.47 -5.12
C VAL A 318 11.04 -6.96 -4.35
N LYS A 319 11.49 -7.76 -3.39
CA LYS A 319 12.83 -7.66 -2.82
C LYS A 319 13.65 -8.81 -3.39
N LYS A 320 14.66 -8.45 -4.19
CA LYS A 320 15.58 -9.38 -4.85
C LYS A 320 16.95 -9.25 -4.25
N GLU A 321 17.62 -10.38 -4.03
CA GLU A 321 19.07 -10.45 -3.88
C GLU A 321 19.61 -11.70 -4.59
#